data_AF-A0A4Q2U444-F1
#
_entry.id   AF-A0A4Q2U444-F1
#
_cell.length_a   1.000
_cell.length_b   1.000
_cell.length_c   1.000
_cell.angle_alpha   90.00
_cell.angle_beta   90.00
_cell.angle_gamma   90.00
#
_symmetry.space_group_name_H-M   'P 1'
#
loop_
_entity.id
_entity.type
_entity.pdbx_description
1 polymer ?
#
loop_
_entity_poly.entity_id
_entity_poly.type
_entity_poly.pdbx_seq_one_letter_code
_entity_poly.pdbx_strand_id
1 'polypeptide(L)'
;MNAIVTLPIASFDLAHLTPAAPSPLEVILSASGPAFMGVFAPDGGRPELSTLREGIQRAQAFLDSCAAQTGALRDAAAPLPVEAIGRQIGAFVTAWPNASKADLAGYGAQLAEDVIERRPCRYALQAALRRLRHTSRFLPSIAEVLVAIDGEQSRIRGTLWHVSQIPTELDRARTALAAAKGRAKATRQRDGERSSLGGTA
;
A
#
# COMPACT_ATOMS: atom_id res chain seq x y z
N MET A 1 3.41 -18.43 44.39
CA MET A 1 2.29 -17.51 44.14
C MET A 1 2.44 -16.99 42.72
N ASN A 2 1.77 -17.62 41.75
CA ASN A 2 1.72 -17.14 40.36
C ASN A 2 0.28 -16.76 40.05
N ALA A 3 0.03 -15.47 39.80
CA ALA A 3 -1.28 -14.96 39.43
C ALA A 3 -1.56 -15.31 37.96
N ILE A 4 -2.47 -16.27 37.75
CA ILE A 4 -3.07 -16.54 36.45
C ILE A 4 -4.09 -15.42 36.22
N VAL A 5 -3.80 -14.54 35.26
CA VAL A 5 -4.74 -13.49 34.83
C VAL A 5 -5.80 -14.15 33.95
N THR A 6 -6.91 -14.54 34.57
CA THR A 6 -8.12 -15.01 33.89
C THR A 6 -8.87 -13.79 33.34
N LEU A 7 -8.84 -13.59 32.02
CA LEU A 7 -9.68 -12.57 31.37
C LEU A 7 -11.10 -13.13 31.14
N PRO A 8 -12.17 -12.37 31.46
CA PRO A 8 -13.54 -12.84 31.32
C PRO A 8 -13.98 -12.76 29.85
N ILE A 9 -14.42 -13.91 29.31
CA ILE A 9 -15.13 -13.98 28.03
C ILE A 9 -16.58 -13.53 28.30
N ALA A 10 -16.83 -12.23 28.24
CA ALA A 10 -18.18 -11.67 28.25
C ALA A 10 -18.77 -11.71 26.82
N SER A 11 -20.03 -12.13 26.76
CA SER A 11 -20.90 -12.29 25.59
C SER A 11 -20.76 -11.18 24.55
N PHE A 12 -20.40 -11.55 23.31
CA PHE A 12 -20.35 -10.62 22.18
C PHE A 12 -21.62 -10.73 21.33
N ASP A 13 -22.33 -9.61 21.25
CA ASP A 13 -23.47 -9.37 20.36
C ASP A 13 -22.99 -9.31 18.90
N LEU A 14 -23.61 -10.13 18.04
CA LEU A 14 -23.23 -10.37 16.64
C LEU A 14 -23.93 -9.40 15.65
N ALA A 15 -24.67 -8.41 16.12
CA ALA A 15 -25.57 -7.60 15.27
C ALA A 15 -24.92 -6.48 14.41
N HIS A 16 -23.59 -6.33 14.38
CA HIS A 16 -22.94 -5.19 13.70
C HIS A 16 -21.97 -5.53 12.54
N LEU A 17 -22.00 -6.75 11.99
CA LEU A 17 -21.22 -7.10 10.80
C LEU A 17 -21.95 -6.73 9.50
N THR A 18 -22.09 -5.44 9.21
CA THR A 18 -22.34 -4.98 7.84
C THR A 18 -21.03 -5.02 7.03
N PRO A 19 -21.06 -5.29 5.71
CA PRO A 19 -19.87 -5.23 4.87
C PRO A 19 -19.43 -3.77 4.77
N ALA A 20 -18.41 -3.41 5.55
CA ALA A 20 -17.82 -2.08 5.55
C ALA A 20 -17.36 -1.73 4.12
N ALA A 21 -17.67 -0.51 3.69
CA ALA A 21 -17.13 0.09 2.47
C ALA A 21 -15.61 -0.15 2.37
N PRO A 22 -15.06 -0.32 1.15
CA PRO A 22 -13.63 -0.58 0.98
C PRO A 22 -12.83 0.50 1.69
N SER A 23 -11.86 0.08 2.50
CA SER A 23 -11.07 1.03 3.25
C SER A 23 -10.31 1.96 2.28
N PRO A 24 -10.03 3.22 2.64
CA PRO A 24 -9.19 4.11 1.82
C PRO A 24 -7.87 3.46 1.37
N LEU A 25 -7.34 2.52 2.15
CA LEU A 25 -6.16 1.72 1.84
C LEU A 25 -6.38 0.75 0.68
N GLU A 26 -7.53 0.09 0.61
CA GLU A 26 -7.88 -0.80 -0.50
C GLU A 26 -8.05 0.00 -1.81
N VAL A 27 -8.59 1.22 -1.74
CA VAL A 27 -8.69 2.13 -2.89
C VAL A 27 -7.30 2.54 -3.39
N ILE A 28 -6.40 2.92 -2.48
CA ILE A 28 -5.05 3.38 -2.85
C ILE A 28 -4.20 2.22 -3.38
N LEU A 29 -4.27 1.04 -2.76
CA LEU A 29 -3.55 -0.15 -3.22
C LEU A 29 -4.07 -0.63 -4.58
N SER A 30 -5.36 -0.50 -4.86
CA SER A 30 -5.93 -0.78 -6.17
C SER A 30 -5.55 0.27 -7.22
N ALA A 31 -5.34 1.53 -6.83
CA ALA A 31 -4.91 2.61 -7.72
C ALA A 31 -3.39 2.57 -8.02
N SER A 32 -2.61 1.88 -7.19
CA SER A 32 -1.15 1.72 -7.31
C SER A 32 -0.72 0.68 -8.36
N GLY A 33 -1.63 0.23 -9.23
CA GLY A 33 -1.36 -0.78 -10.25
C GLY A 33 -0.23 -0.39 -11.22
N PRO A 34 0.31 -1.36 -11.99
CA PRO A 34 1.46 -1.20 -12.88
C PRO A 34 1.32 -0.09 -13.94
N ALA A 35 0.11 0.43 -14.15
CA ALA A 35 -0.17 1.55 -15.05
C ALA A 35 0.50 2.88 -14.63
N PHE A 36 0.80 3.10 -13.35
CA PHE A 36 1.49 4.33 -12.91
C PHE A 36 2.98 4.34 -13.30
N MET A 37 3.60 3.16 -13.40
CA MET A 37 5.01 2.98 -13.79
C MET A 37 5.21 2.94 -15.31
N GLY A 38 4.14 2.73 -16.10
CA GLY A 38 4.20 2.61 -17.56
C GLY A 38 4.41 3.92 -18.33
N VAL A 39 4.44 5.08 -17.67
CA VAL A 39 4.72 6.38 -18.31
C VAL A 39 6.22 6.54 -18.62
N PHE A 40 7.08 5.71 -18.02
CA PHE A 40 8.52 5.64 -18.29
C PHE A 40 8.83 4.35 -19.05
N ALA A 41 8.45 4.30 -20.33
CA ALA A 41 8.73 3.15 -21.18
C ALA A 41 10.25 2.85 -21.25
N PRO A 42 10.66 1.57 -21.21
CA PRO A 42 12.08 1.15 -21.27
C PRO A 42 12.70 1.23 -22.67
N ASP A 43 11.91 1.52 -23.70
CA ASP A 43 12.41 1.71 -25.06
C ASP A 43 12.92 3.15 -25.19
N GLY A 44 14.23 3.32 -25.40
CA GLY A 44 14.98 4.59 -25.37
C GLY A 44 14.58 5.69 -26.37
N GLY A 45 13.33 5.73 -26.82
CA GLY A 45 12.71 6.87 -27.51
C GLY A 45 12.51 8.04 -26.54
N ARG A 46 12.91 9.24 -26.98
CA ARG A 46 12.64 10.45 -26.20
C ARG A 46 11.11 10.64 -26.12
N PRO A 47 10.52 10.70 -24.92
CA PRO A 47 9.09 10.89 -24.79
C PRO A 47 8.68 12.21 -25.43
N GLU A 48 7.58 12.19 -26.16
CA GLU A 48 7.02 13.39 -26.79
C GLU A 48 6.64 14.42 -25.70
N LEU A 49 6.86 15.72 -25.98
CA LEU A 49 6.67 16.79 -24.99
C LEU A 49 5.24 16.87 -24.45
N SER A 50 4.25 16.49 -25.26
CA SER A 50 2.83 16.36 -24.92
C SER A 50 2.62 15.27 -23.87
N THR A 51 3.15 14.07 -24.11
CA THR A 51 3.06 12.91 -23.21
C THR A 51 3.70 13.20 -21.85
N LEU A 52 4.87 13.85 -21.84
CA LEU A 52 5.55 14.22 -20.60
C LEU A 52 4.75 15.23 -19.77
N ARG A 53 4.11 16.22 -20.43
CA ARG A 53 3.27 17.23 -19.77
C ARG A 53 2.02 16.59 -19.15
N GLU A 54 1.34 15.71 -19.89
CA GLU A 54 0.17 15.01 -19.38
C GLU A 54 0.51 14.09 -18.20
N GLY A 55 1.65 13.39 -18.26
CA GLY A 55 2.14 12.57 -17.16
C GLY A 55 2.35 13.37 -15.89
N ILE A 56 3.01 14.54 -15.99
CA ILE A 56 3.21 15.46 -14.86
C ILE A 56 1.88 15.95 -14.30
N GLN A 57 0.91 16.31 -15.14
CA GLN A 57 -0.41 16.77 -14.68
C GLN A 57 -1.17 15.66 -13.96
N ARG A 58 -1.17 14.43 -14.48
CA ARG A 58 -1.82 13.29 -13.81
C ARG A 58 -1.16 12.95 -12.48
N ALA A 59 0.17 12.94 -12.43
CA ALA A 59 0.90 12.67 -11.20
C ALA A 59 0.70 13.77 -10.14
N GLN A 60 0.63 15.05 -10.55
CA GLN A 60 0.30 16.14 -9.62
C GLN A 60 -1.13 16.02 -9.10
N ALA A 61 -2.12 15.77 -9.97
CA ALA A 61 -3.51 15.59 -9.54
C ALA A 61 -3.67 14.40 -8.59
N PHE A 62 -2.90 13.31 -8.83
CA PHE A 62 -2.83 12.18 -7.92
C PHE A 62 -2.24 12.56 -6.55
N LEU A 63 -1.11 13.29 -6.52
CA LEU A 63 -0.52 13.77 -5.27
C LEU A 63 -1.47 14.68 -4.49
N ASP A 64 -2.14 15.61 -5.18
CA ASP A 64 -3.09 16.53 -4.54
C ASP A 64 -4.28 15.76 -3.94
N SER A 65 -4.76 14.72 -4.62
CA SER A 65 -5.80 13.83 -4.12
C SER A 65 -5.32 12.95 -2.94
N CYS A 66 -4.07 12.53 -2.97
CA CYS A 66 -3.48 11.63 -1.98
C CYS A 66 -2.84 12.35 -0.78
N ALA A 67 -2.65 13.67 -0.80
CA ALA A 67 -1.97 14.40 0.27
C ALA A 67 -2.64 14.19 1.64
N ALA A 68 -3.98 14.28 1.70
CA ALA A 68 -4.76 13.99 2.92
C ALA A 68 -4.73 12.49 3.28
N GLN A 69 -4.63 11.61 2.28
CA GLN A 69 -4.66 10.16 2.45
C GLN A 69 -3.31 9.59 2.90
N THR A 70 -2.21 10.31 2.64
CA THR A 70 -0.84 9.87 2.98
C THR A 70 -0.61 9.87 4.50
N GLY A 71 -1.21 10.83 5.21
CA GLY A 71 -1.24 10.82 6.69
C GLY A 71 -2.00 9.60 7.22
N ALA A 72 -3.22 9.38 6.73
CA ALA A 72 -4.03 8.23 7.10
C ALA A 72 -3.38 6.88 6.76
N LEU A 73 -2.63 6.80 5.65
CA LEU A 73 -1.83 5.64 5.25
C LEU A 73 -0.70 5.37 6.24
N ARG A 74 0.02 6.41 6.67
CA ARG A 74 1.11 6.29 7.63
C ARG A 74 0.58 5.86 9.00
N ASP A 75 -0.53 6.44 9.44
CA ASP A 75 -1.19 6.05 10.69
C ASP A 75 -1.72 4.61 10.63
N ALA A 76 -2.28 4.20 9.49
CA ALA A 76 -2.72 2.83 9.28
C ALA A 76 -1.57 1.81 9.22
N ALA A 77 -0.36 2.28 8.88
CA ALA A 77 0.85 1.47 8.89
C ALA A 77 1.55 1.44 10.25
N ALA A 78 1.06 2.18 11.24
CA ALA A 78 1.57 2.10 12.60
C ALA A 78 1.28 0.71 13.20
N PRO A 79 2.16 0.20 14.09
CA PRO A 79 1.93 -1.04 14.81
C PRO A 79 0.62 -1.03 15.58
N LEU A 80 -0.08 -2.16 15.57
CA LEU A 80 -1.33 -2.31 16.31
C LEU A 80 -1.08 -2.44 17.82
N PRO A 81 -1.94 -1.85 18.67
CA PRO A 81 -1.90 -2.12 20.11
C PRO A 81 -2.24 -3.60 20.39
N VAL A 82 -1.63 -4.15 21.44
CA VAL A 82 -1.76 -5.57 21.84
C VAL A 82 -3.22 -6.02 21.97
N GLU A 83 -4.07 -5.19 22.57
CA GLU A 83 -5.50 -5.49 22.71
C GLU A 83 -6.21 -5.66 21.38
N ALA A 84 -5.85 -4.86 20.36
CA ALA A 84 -6.43 -4.96 19.03
C ALA A 84 -5.95 -6.23 18.31
N ILE A 85 -4.70 -6.65 18.53
CA ILE A 85 -4.17 -7.92 18.03
C ILE A 85 -4.98 -9.08 18.61
N GLY A 86 -5.16 -9.11 19.93
CA GLY A 86 -5.93 -10.15 20.62
C GLY A 86 -7.36 -10.27 20.10
N ARG A 87 -8.07 -9.15 19.88
CA ARG A 87 -9.42 -9.17 19.29
C ARG A 87 -9.45 -9.75 17.88
N GLN A 88 -8.49 -9.38 17.02
CA GLN A 88 -8.45 -9.89 15.65
C GLN A 88 -8.10 -11.38 15.58
N ILE A 89 -7.16 -11.83 16.43
CA ILE A 89 -6.80 -13.24 16.55
C ILE A 89 -7.97 -14.05 17.11
N GLY A 90 -8.66 -13.56 18.14
CA GLY A 90 -9.86 -14.22 18.67
C GLY A 90 -10.92 -14.44 17.60
N ALA A 91 -11.27 -13.37 16.86
CA ALA A 91 -12.24 -13.46 15.76
C ALA A 91 -11.78 -14.37 14.61
N PHE A 92 -10.47 -14.38 14.34
CA PHE A 92 -9.87 -15.34 13.41
C PHE A 92 -10.12 -16.75 13.94
N VAL A 93 -9.57 -17.12 15.09
CA VAL A 93 -9.60 -18.48 15.67
C VAL A 93 -11.02 -19.06 15.76
N THR A 94 -12.02 -18.24 16.09
CA THR A 94 -13.43 -18.68 16.13
C THR A 94 -14.04 -19.04 14.78
N ALA A 95 -13.38 -18.71 13.66
CA ALA A 95 -13.86 -19.02 12.32
C ALA A 95 -13.68 -20.49 11.91
N TRP A 96 -12.97 -21.32 12.70
CA TRP A 96 -12.78 -22.74 12.42
C TRP A 96 -13.67 -23.61 13.32
N PRO A 97 -14.82 -24.11 12.82
CA PRO A 97 -15.75 -24.91 13.62
C PRO A 97 -15.22 -26.33 13.94
N ASN A 98 -14.19 -26.78 13.24
CA ASN A 98 -13.72 -28.18 13.30
C ASN A 98 -12.72 -28.47 14.42
N ALA A 99 -12.22 -27.45 15.13
CA ALA A 99 -11.24 -27.61 16.20
C ALA A 99 -11.91 -27.58 17.57
N SER A 100 -11.36 -28.33 18.54
CA SER A 100 -11.90 -28.32 19.89
C SER A 100 -11.67 -26.96 20.56
N LYS A 101 -12.56 -26.56 21.48
CA LYS A 101 -12.44 -25.27 22.19
C LYS A 101 -11.13 -25.16 22.99
N ALA A 102 -10.65 -26.27 23.55
CA ALA A 102 -9.40 -26.30 24.29
C ALA A 102 -8.19 -26.08 23.37
N ASP A 103 -8.17 -26.75 22.22
CA ASP A 103 -7.10 -26.60 21.22
C ASP A 103 -7.07 -25.18 20.65
N LEU A 104 -8.24 -24.59 20.39
CA LEU A 104 -8.35 -23.22 19.90
C LEU A 104 -7.85 -22.18 20.92
N ALA A 105 -8.08 -22.39 22.22
CA ALA A 105 -7.59 -21.50 23.27
C ALA A 105 -6.05 -21.55 23.36
N GLY A 106 -5.46 -22.75 23.35
CA GLY A 106 -4.01 -22.92 23.35
C GLY A 106 -3.35 -22.34 22.09
N TYR A 107 -3.89 -22.67 20.93
CA TYR A 107 -3.44 -22.12 19.64
C TYR A 107 -3.54 -20.59 19.60
N GLY A 108 -4.66 -20.02 20.04
CA GLY A 108 -4.88 -18.58 20.02
C GLY A 108 -3.91 -17.82 20.94
N ALA A 109 -3.59 -18.38 22.11
CA ALA A 109 -2.62 -17.79 23.03
C ALA A 109 -1.19 -17.78 22.44
N GLN A 110 -0.74 -18.92 21.90
CA GLN A 110 0.58 -19.03 21.27
C GLN A 110 0.69 -18.13 20.03
N LEU A 111 -0.34 -18.14 19.18
CA LEU A 111 -0.37 -17.26 18.01
C LEU A 111 -0.34 -15.78 18.41
N ALA A 112 -1.04 -15.40 19.48
CA ALA A 112 -1.05 -14.01 19.93
C ALA A 112 0.33 -13.55 20.38
N GLU A 113 1.06 -14.37 21.14
CA GLU A 113 2.43 -14.08 21.58
C GLU A 113 3.34 -13.80 20.37
N ASP A 114 3.36 -14.72 19.41
CA ASP A 114 4.20 -14.58 18.21
C ASP A 114 3.80 -13.38 17.34
N VAL A 115 2.49 -13.11 17.20
CA VAL A 115 2.01 -11.97 16.40
C VAL A 115 2.32 -10.64 17.09
N ILE A 116 2.26 -10.57 18.43
CA ILE A 116 2.64 -9.38 19.20
C ILE A 116 4.12 -9.05 18.95
N GLU A 117 5.00 -10.06 18.95
CA GLU A 117 6.42 -9.87 18.67
C GLU A 117 6.65 -9.29 17.27
N ARG A 118 5.86 -9.71 16.29
CA ARG A 118 5.92 -9.20 14.90
C ARG A 118 5.42 -7.76 14.71
N ARG A 119 4.72 -7.21 15.70
CA ARG A 119 4.19 -5.82 15.71
C ARG A 119 3.53 -5.41 14.37
N PRO A 120 2.58 -6.19 13.83
CA PRO A 120 1.99 -5.88 12.54
C PRO A 120 1.18 -4.58 12.60
N CYS A 121 1.09 -3.91 11.45
CA CYS A 121 0.12 -2.84 11.28
C CYS A 121 -1.29 -3.39 11.05
N ARG A 122 -2.29 -2.50 11.12
CA ARG A 122 -3.71 -2.88 11.05
C ARG A 122 -4.02 -3.61 9.76
N TYR A 123 -3.55 -3.03 8.66
CA TYR A 123 -3.78 -3.54 7.33
C TYR A 123 -3.18 -4.94 7.17
N ALA A 124 -1.91 -5.11 7.54
CA ALA A 124 -1.20 -6.37 7.35
C ALA A 124 -1.88 -7.52 8.10
N LEU A 125 -2.25 -7.29 9.38
CA LEU A 125 -2.94 -8.30 10.17
C LEU A 125 -4.32 -8.63 9.58
N GLN A 126 -5.15 -7.63 9.29
CA GLN A 126 -6.49 -7.86 8.75
C GLN A 126 -6.48 -8.55 7.38
N ALA A 127 -5.60 -8.12 6.47
CA ALA A 127 -5.47 -8.69 5.15
C ALA A 127 -4.98 -10.14 5.20
N ALA A 128 -3.97 -10.43 6.01
CA ALA A 128 -3.43 -11.78 6.18
C ALA A 128 -4.49 -12.74 6.75
N LEU A 129 -5.14 -12.35 7.85
CA LEU A 129 -6.16 -13.16 8.52
C LEU A 129 -7.39 -13.37 7.62
N ARG A 130 -7.84 -12.33 6.91
CA ARG A 130 -8.93 -12.44 5.92
C ARG A 130 -8.56 -13.41 4.80
N ARG A 131 -7.37 -13.27 4.21
CA ARG A 131 -6.89 -14.15 3.13
C ARG A 131 -6.88 -15.60 3.57
N LEU A 132 -6.33 -15.89 4.74
CA LEU A 132 -6.26 -17.24 5.29
C LEU A 132 -7.66 -17.82 5.55
N ARG A 133 -8.60 -17.05 6.11
CA ARG A 133 -9.99 -17.52 6.28
C ARG A 133 -10.66 -17.95 4.96
N HIS A 134 -10.32 -17.30 3.84
CA HIS A 134 -10.91 -17.61 2.54
C HIS A 134 -10.18 -18.70 1.76
N THR A 135 -8.90 -18.95 2.07
CA THR A 135 -8.04 -19.84 1.27
C THR A 135 -7.69 -21.14 1.99
N SER A 136 -7.67 -21.14 3.32
CA SER A 136 -7.32 -22.30 4.13
C SER A 136 -8.58 -23.12 4.47
N ARG A 137 -8.59 -24.38 4.04
CA ARG A 137 -9.65 -25.34 4.39
C ARG A 137 -9.59 -25.78 5.86
N PHE A 138 -8.39 -25.78 6.44
CA PHE A 138 -8.11 -26.17 7.82
C PHE A 138 -7.58 -24.98 8.61
N LEU A 139 -7.50 -25.13 9.94
CA LEU A 139 -6.86 -24.15 10.81
C LEU A 139 -5.39 -24.01 10.38
N PRO A 140 -4.93 -22.82 9.97
CA PRO A 140 -3.54 -22.62 9.56
C PRO A 140 -2.58 -22.85 10.73
N SER A 141 -1.41 -23.37 10.44
CA SER A 141 -0.30 -23.36 11.41
C SER A 141 0.09 -21.93 11.77
N ILE A 142 0.68 -21.74 12.95
CA ILE A 142 1.19 -20.44 13.39
C ILE A 142 2.19 -19.88 12.35
N ALA A 143 3.09 -20.71 11.85
CA ALA A 143 4.06 -20.32 10.83
C ALA A 143 3.39 -19.77 9.55
N GLU A 144 2.31 -20.39 9.07
CA GLU A 144 1.56 -19.89 7.91
C GLU A 144 0.93 -18.52 8.18
N VAL A 145 0.43 -18.29 9.40
CA VAL A 145 -0.11 -16.99 9.82
C VAL A 145 0.99 -15.93 9.82
N LEU A 146 2.14 -16.22 10.43
CA LEU A 146 3.26 -15.28 10.49
C LEU A 146 3.79 -14.94 9.09
N VAL A 147 3.97 -15.93 8.21
CA VAL A 147 4.38 -15.72 6.81
C VAL A 147 3.36 -14.86 6.07
N ALA A 148 2.05 -15.09 6.28
CA ALA A 148 1.02 -14.28 5.67
C ALA A 148 1.10 -12.82 6.12
N ILE A 149 1.30 -12.57 7.42
CA ILE A 149 1.45 -11.24 8.00
C ILE A 149 2.70 -10.54 7.45
N ASP A 150 3.85 -11.22 7.41
CA ASP A 150 5.11 -10.67 6.88
C ASP A 150 4.96 -10.29 5.40
N GLY A 151 4.24 -11.11 4.62
CA GLY A 151 3.93 -10.82 3.22
C GLY A 151 3.10 -9.54 3.04
N GLU A 152 2.03 -9.36 3.83
CA GLU A 152 1.21 -8.14 3.75
C GLU A 152 1.92 -6.92 4.35
N GLN A 153 2.73 -7.09 5.39
CA GLN A 153 3.61 -6.02 5.92
C GLN A 153 4.61 -5.54 4.85
N SER A 154 5.21 -6.48 4.11
CA SER A 154 6.16 -6.15 3.05
C SER A 154 5.47 -5.39 1.91
N ARG A 155 4.23 -5.77 1.54
CA ARG A 155 3.43 -5.08 0.53
C ARG A 155 3.10 -3.64 0.92
N ILE A 156 2.64 -3.40 2.15
CA ILE A 156 2.33 -2.03 2.58
C ILE A 156 3.60 -1.18 2.70
N ARG A 157 4.71 -1.73 3.18
CA ARG A 157 6.00 -1.03 3.21
C ARG A 157 6.47 -0.64 1.80
N GLY A 158 6.38 -1.56 0.84
CA GLY A 158 6.69 -1.29 -0.56
C GLY A 158 5.80 -0.19 -1.15
N THR A 159 4.49 -0.23 -0.86
CA THR A 159 3.55 0.80 -1.30
C THR A 159 3.89 2.17 -0.73
N LEU A 160 4.14 2.25 0.58
CA LEU A 160 4.53 3.51 1.23
C LEU A 160 5.85 4.05 0.68
N TRP A 161 6.81 3.16 0.41
CA TRP A 161 8.05 3.52 -0.25
C TRP A 161 7.77 4.14 -1.62
N HIS A 162 7.02 3.48 -2.49
CA HIS A 162 6.67 4.01 -3.81
C HIS A 162 5.95 5.36 -3.74
N VAL A 163 4.94 5.48 -2.88
CA VAL A 163 4.19 6.74 -2.68
C VAL A 163 5.13 7.87 -2.24
N SER A 164 6.09 7.57 -1.36
CA SER A 164 7.08 8.56 -0.91
C SER A 164 8.04 9.03 -2.02
N GLN A 165 8.25 8.23 -3.07
CA GLN A 165 9.13 8.59 -4.19
C GLN A 165 8.44 9.48 -5.23
N ILE A 166 7.11 9.49 -5.29
CA ILE A 166 6.34 10.22 -6.32
C ILE A 166 6.73 11.70 -6.39
N PRO A 167 6.86 12.46 -5.28
CA PRO A 167 7.28 13.87 -5.36
C PRO A 167 8.65 14.06 -6.01
N THR A 168 9.63 13.23 -5.66
CA THR A 168 10.99 13.31 -6.22
C THR A 168 11.00 12.99 -7.72
N GLU A 169 10.27 11.96 -8.15
CA GLU A 169 10.16 11.64 -9.57
C GLU A 169 9.41 12.72 -10.36
N LEU A 170 8.41 13.35 -9.74
CA LEU A 170 7.70 14.48 -10.34
C LEU A 170 8.61 15.68 -10.57
N ASP A 171 9.46 16.01 -9.61
CA ASP A 171 10.42 17.11 -9.73
C ASP A 171 11.48 16.82 -10.82
N ARG A 172 11.95 15.57 -10.92
CA ARG A 172 12.83 15.14 -12.02
C ARG A 172 12.15 15.32 -13.37
N ALA A 173 10.89 14.90 -13.50
CA ALA A 173 10.13 15.06 -14.73
C ALA A 173 9.92 16.53 -15.12
N ARG A 174 9.65 17.41 -14.14
CA ARG A 174 9.52 18.87 -14.36
C ARG A 174 10.81 19.49 -14.90
N THR A 175 11.95 19.15 -14.29
CA THR A 175 13.28 19.63 -14.73
C THR A 175 13.59 19.13 -16.15
N ALA A 176 13.29 17.87 -16.46
CA ALA A 176 13.47 17.30 -17.80
C ALA A 176 12.60 18.02 -18.85
N LEU A 177 11.34 18.32 -18.52
CA LEU A 177 10.43 19.07 -19.39
C LEU A 177 10.95 20.49 -19.67
N ALA A 178 11.44 21.19 -18.64
CA ALA A 178 12.01 22.53 -18.79
C ALA A 178 13.24 22.53 -19.71
N ALA A 179 14.16 21.58 -19.51
CA ALA A 179 15.33 21.40 -20.36
C ALA A 179 14.96 21.09 -21.82
N ALA A 180 13.95 20.24 -22.04
CA ALA A 180 13.48 19.89 -23.39
C ALA A 180 12.84 21.08 -24.12
N LYS A 181 12.03 21.90 -23.42
CA LYS A 181 11.50 23.16 -23.95
C LYS A 181 12.61 24.15 -24.33
N GLY A 182 13.64 24.28 -23.48
CA GLY A 182 14.81 25.12 -23.75
C GLY A 182 15.54 24.71 -25.03
N ARG A 183 15.80 23.41 -25.21
CA ARG A 183 16.41 22.85 -26.43
C ARG A 183 15.58 23.11 -27.69
N ALA A 184 14.26 22.93 -27.61
CA ALA A 184 13.35 23.18 -28.73
C ALA A 184 13.35 24.65 -29.15
N LYS A 185 13.35 25.58 -28.18
CA LYS A 185 13.44 27.03 -28.46
C LYS A 185 14.77 27.40 -29.14
N ALA A 186 15.89 26.88 -28.64
CA ALA A 186 17.21 27.14 -29.21
C ALA A 186 17.35 26.61 -30.64
N THR A 187 16.73 25.47 -30.95
CA THR A 187 16.72 24.91 -32.31
C THR A 187 15.95 25.81 -33.27
N ARG A 188 14.75 26.27 -32.89
CA ARG A 188 13.94 27.20 -33.70
C ARG A 188 14.63 28.55 -33.95
N GLN A 189 15.39 29.07 -32.98
CA GLN A 189 16.16 30.31 -33.16
C GLN A 189 17.27 30.15 -34.21
N ARG A 190 18.02 29.03 -34.14
CA ARG A 190 19.06 28.72 -35.14
C ARG A 190 18.50 28.54 -36.55
N ASP A 191 17.35 27.90 -36.68
CA ASP A 191 16.70 27.70 -37.99
C ASP A 191 16.17 29.02 -38.57
N GLY A 192 15.64 29.91 -37.72
CA GLY A 192 15.23 31.25 -38.11
C GLY A 192 16.39 32.14 -38.59
N GLU A 193 17.53 32.08 -37.91
CA GLU A 193 18.76 32.81 -38.30
C GLU A 193 19.38 32.28 -39.62
N ARG A 194 19.26 30.98 -39.89
CA ARG A 194 19.70 30.41 -41.19
C ARG A 194 18.79 30.83 -42.35
N SER A 195 17.48 30.95 -42.11
CA SER A 195 16.52 31.36 -43.14
C SER A 195 16.63 32.84 -43.50
N SER A 196 17.06 33.72 -42.58
CA SER A 196 17.25 35.15 -42.87
C SER A 196 18.51 35.46 -43.67
N LEU A 197 19.52 34.57 -43.63
CA LEU A 197 20.78 34.71 -44.38
C LEU A 197 20.74 34.11 -45.79
N GLY A 198 19.71 33.33 -46.14
CA GLY A 198 19.57 32.68 -47.45
C GLY A 198 18.71 33.40 -48.49
N GLY A 199 18.17 34.59 -48.17
CA GLY A 199 17.15 35.30 -48.98
C GLY A 199 17.68 36.37 -49.93
N THR A 200 18.98 36.40 -50.24
CA THR A 200 19.59 37.34 -51.19
C THR A 200 20.42 36.58 -52.22
N ALA A 201 19.77 36.14 -53.28
CA ALA A 201 20.39 35.73 -54.54
C ALA A 201 19.41 36.02 -55.67
#